data_AF-A0A941PJP2-F1
#
_entry.id   AF-A0A941PJP2-F1
#
_cell.length_a   1.000
_cell.length_b   1.000
_cell.length_c   1.000
_cell.angle_alpha   90.00
_cell.angle_beta   90.00
_cell.angle_gamma   90.00
#
_symmetry.space_group_name_H-M   'P 1'
#
loop_
_entity.id
_entity.type
_entity.pdbx_description
1 polymer ?
#
loop_
_entity_poly.entity_id
_entity_poly.type
_entity_poly.pdbx_seq_one_letter_code
_entity_poly.pdbx_strand_id
1 'polypeptide(L)'
;MTYHYSFKDCLARAERITWRVEDLIGGDKTLDFSKPFLPESLARVSGLAFLNADEKRTLNQIRGHAYLSIFGLVEEFILPFVLDQARGGIHGDEYRERALLEFASEEGKHIHLFRRFREEFAAGFGVDCEVIGPPEAVARHVLSHPILSVALLTLHIEWMVQRHFQESVQEDASLDAQFKNLLLHHWMEELQHAQLDTLMVEAMVKEMSPADIEAGVAGYVALGSFLDEGLQQQTQFDLAAFEKATSRSLNSDQRARLLEVQHQANRWTYIGSGMSHPKFLETLGQISADGRRMIEQATPSYS
;
A
#
# COMPACT_ATOMS: atom_id res chain seq x y z
N MET A 1 -2.29 -21.10 18.01
CA MET A 1 -3.07 -19.99 17.41
C MET A 1 -4.18 -20.60 16.57
N THR A 2 -5.36 -20.00 16.50
CA THR A 2 -6.44 -20.47 15.64
C THR A 2 -7.03 -19.28 14.90
N TYR A 3 -6.34 -18.83 13.85
CA TYR A 3 -7.02 -18.10 12.81
C TYR A 3 -8.02 -19.03 12.11
N HIS A 4 -9.16 -18.49 11.69
CA HIS A 4 -10.24 -19.27 11.05
C HIS A 4 -9.96 -19.59 9.57
N TYR A 5 -8.70 -19.50 9.12
CA TYR A 5 -8.31 -19.73 7.72
C TYR A 5 -7.04 -20.57 7.62
N SER A 6 -6.97 -21.38 6.55
CA SER A 6 -5.82 -22.22 6.19
C SER A 6 -5.32 -21.87 4.78
N PHE A 7 -4.11 -22.33 4.41
CA PHE A 7 -3.59 -22.19 3.03
C PHE A 7 -4.58 -22.73 1.99
N LYS A 8 -5.23 -23.86 2.30
CA LYS A 8 -6.26 -24.46 1.44
C LYS A 8 -7.46 -23.54 1.24
N ASP A 9 -7.95 -22.90 2.30
CA ASP A 9 -9.10 -22.01 2.21
C ASP A 9 -8.75 -20.72 1.44
N CYS A 10 -7.54 -20.20 1.62
CA CYS A 10 -7.06 -19.02 0.90
C CYS A 10 -6.93 -19.32 -0.60
N LEU A 11 -6.25 -20.41 -0.97
CA LEU A 11 -6.12 -20.85 -2.35
C LEU A 11 -7.49 -21.06 -3.02
N ALA A 12 -8.41 -21.74 -2.35
CA ALA A 12 -9.75 -22.00 -2.89
C ALA A 12 -10.58 -20.71 -3.11
N ARG A 13 -10.25 -19.60 -2.44
CA ARG A 13 -10.84 -18.28 -2.68
C ARG A 13 -10.11 -17.55 -3.82
N ALA A 14 -8.78 -17.55 -3.81
CA ALA A 14 -7.96 -16.93 -4.86
C ALA A 14 -8.33 -17.45 -6.25
N GLU A 15 -8.43 -18.78 -6.40
CA GLU A 15 -8.78 -19.45 -7.67
C GLU A 15 -10.18 -19.08 -8.24
N ARG A 16 -11.04 -18.41 -7.46
CA ARG A 16 -12.36 -17.93 -7.92
C ARG A 16 -12.33 -16.51 -8.45
N ILE A 17 -11.29 -15.75 -8.14
CA ILE A 17 -11.12 -14.39 -8.62
C ILE A 17 -10.48 -14.47 -9.99
N THR A 18 -11.19 -13.99 -11.00
CA THR A 18 -10.75 -14.10 -12.38
C THR A 18 -10.93 -12.78 -13.10
N TRP A 19 -9.81 -12.10 -13.37
CA TRP A 19 -9.73 -10.88 -14.17
C TRP A 19 -8.30 -10.72 -14.71
N ARG A 20 -8.15 -9.90 -15.75
CA ARG A 20 -6.86 -9.53 -16.33
C ARG A 20 -6.73 -8.01 -16.39
N VAL A 21 -5.49 -7.52 -16.45
CA VAL A 21 -5.21 -6.08 -16.50
C VAL A 21 -5.94 -5.40 -17.66
N GLU A 22 -6.04 -6.05 -18.82
CA GLU A 22 -6.74 -5.52 -20.01
C GLU A 22 -8.26 -5.43 -19.82
N ASP A 23 -8.80 -6.14 -18.85
CA ASP A 23 -10.22 -6.05 -18.49
C ASP A 23 -10.51 -4.74 -17.75
N LEU A 24 -9.49 -4.08 -17.16
CA LEU A 24 -9.64 -2.88 -16.33
C LEU A 24 -9.17 -1.59 -17.00
N ILE A 25 -8.13 -1.63 -17.86
CA ILE A 25 -7.49 -0.42 -18.39
C ILE A 25 -7.01 -0.58 -19.83
N GLY A 26 -7.12 0.49 -20.62
CA GLY A 26 -6.73 0.55 -22.03
C GLY A 26 -7.92 0.51 -23.00
N GLY A 27 -7.68 0.94 -24.25
CA GLY A 27 -8.74 1.06 -25.25
C GLY A 27 -9.70 2.19 -24.91
N ASP A 28 -10.97 1.86 -24.71
CA ASP A 28 -12.05 2.77 -24.29
C ASP A 28 -12.14 2.96 -22.77
N LYS A 29 -11.31 2.25 -22.00
CA LYS A 29 -11.21 2.35 -20.54
C LYS A 29 -10.11 3.34 -20.16
N THR A 30 -10.52 4.59 -19.91
CA THR A 30 -9.61 5.72 -19.64
C THR A 30 -9.95 6.39 -18.32
N LEU A 31 -8.98 7.07 -17.70
CA LEU A 31 -9.21 7.85 -16.47
C LEU A 31 -10.04 9.11 -16.75
N ASP A 32 -11.04 9.40 -15.91
CA ASP A 32 -11.83 10.64 -15.97
C ASP A 32 -11.23 11.73 -15.07
N PHE A 33 -10.45 12.64 -15.66
CA PHE A 33 -9.85 13.79 -14.95
C PHE A 33 -10.86 14.87 -14.52
N SER A 34 -12.16 14.70 -14.78
CA SER A 34 -13.20 15.50 -14.15
C SER A 34 -13.57 15.02 -12.74
N LYS A 35 -13.04 13.87 -12.31
CA LYS A 35 -13.33 13.22 -11.03
C LYS A 35 -12.11 13.15 -10.10
N PRO A 36 -12.31 13.08 -8.78
CA PRO A 36 -11.27 12.67 -7.84
C PRO A 36 -10.91 11.19 -8.05
N PHE A 37 -9.65 10.83 -7.80
CA PHE A 37 -9.17 9.44 -7.85
C PHE A 37 -9.17 8.78 -6.48
N LEU A 38 -8.87 9.54 -5.44
CA LEU A 38 -8.82 9.05 -4.06
C LEU A 38 -9.97 9.62 -3.21
N PRO A 39 -10.51 8.85 -2.26
CA PRO A 39 -11.47 9.37 -1.29
C PRO A 39 -10.81 10.38 -0.34
N GLU A 40 -11.61 11.28 0.22
CA GLU A 40 -11.12 12.36 1.08
C GLU A 40 -10.40 11.84 2.34
N SER A 41 -10.79 10.68 2.87
CA SER A 41 -10.12 10.03 4.01
C SER A 41 -8.63 9.74 3.74
N LEU A 42 -8.24 9.54 2.48
CA LEU A 42 -6.87 9.29 2.04
C LEU A 42 -6.22 10.56 1.46
N ALA A 43 -6.92 11.29 0.59
CA ALA A 43 -6.36 12.45 -0.09
C ALA A 43 -6.20 13.68 0.82
N ARG A 44 -7.13 13.85 1.78
CA ARG A 44 -7.18 14.95 2.76
C ARG A 44 -6.97 16.35 2.16
N VAL A 45 -7.56 16.62 1.00
CA VAL A 45 -7.40 17.90 0.28
C VAL A 45 -8.40 18.96 0.76
N SER A 46 -9.50 18.55 1.41
CA SER A 46 -10.59 19.46 1.78
C SER A 46 -10.15 20.50 2.82
N GLY A 47 -9.22 20.14 3.71
CA GLY A 47 -8.64 21.02 4.74
C GLY A 47 -7.77 22.16 4.22
N LEU A 48 -7.41 22.15 2.93
CA LEU A 48 -6.63 23.20 2.28
C LEU A 48 -7.57 24.32 1.79
N ALA A 49 -8.03 25.16 2.72
CA ALA A 49 -9.05 26.19 2.46
C ALA A 49 -8.65 27.27 1.43
N PHE A 50 -7.34 27.41 1.16
CA PHE A 50 -6.82 28.34 0.15
C PHE A 50 -6.85 27.77 -1.27
N LEU A 51 -7.22 26.50 -1.44
CA LEU A 51 -7.43 25.87 -2.75
C LEU A 51 -8.92 25.91 -3.12
N ASN A 52 -9.20 26.23 -4.38
CA ASN A 52 -10.54 26.10 -4.96
C ASN A 52 -10.87 24.63 -5.30
N ALA A 53 -12.08 24.36 -5.79
CA ALA A 53 -12.54 23.01 -6.08
C ALA A 53 -11.72 22.28 -7.17
N ASP A 54 -11.32 22.99 -8.22
CA ASP A 54 -10.53 22.43 -9.32
C ASP A 54 -9.07 22.17 -8.90
N GLU A 55 -8.50 23.06 -8.10
CA GLU A 55 -7.17 22.88 -7.49
C GLU A 55 -7.16 21.66 -6.55
N LYS A 56 -8.20 21.51 -5.71
CA LYS A 56 -8.34 20.33 -4.84
C LYS A 56 -8.47 19.04 -5.64
N ARG A 57 -9.24 19.05 -6.73
CA ARG A 57 -9.36 17.89 -7.64
C ARG A 57 -8.02 17.55 -8.29
N THR A 58 -7.28 18.57 -8.76
CA THR A 58 -5.95 18.38 -9.36
C THR A 58 -4.97 17.78 -8.36
N LEU A 59 -4.93 18.30 -7.12
CA LEU A 59 -4.09 17.74 -6.05
C LEU A 59 -4.49 16.30 -5.71
N ASN A 60 -5.79 16.00 -5.66
CA ASN A 60 -6.29 14.64 -5.46
C ASN A 60 -5.83 13.68 -6.56
N GLN A 61 -5.80 14.12 -7.82
CA GLN A 61 -5.33 13.31 -8.95
C GLN A 61 -3.82 13.06 -8.90
N ILE A 62 -3.03 14.08 -8.55
CA ILE A 62 -1.58 13.93 -8.28
C ILE A 62 -1.35 12.91 -7.17
N ARG A 63 -2.15 12.98 -6.10
CA ARG A 63 -2.15 11.99 -5.03
C ARG A 63 -2.54 10.60 -5.50
N GLY A 64 -3.50 10.49 -6.43
CA GLY A 64 -3.83 9.24 -7.10
C GLY A 64 -2.63 8.67 -7.89
N HIS A 65 -1.88 9.50 -8.60
CA HIS A 65 -0.65 9.07 -9.28
C HIS A 65 0.44 8.61 -8.30
N ALA A 66 0.63 9.34 -7.19
CA ALA A 66 1.53 8.91 -6.12
C ALA A 66 1.10 7.55 -5.54
N TYR A 67 -0.21 7.33 -5.36
CA TYR A 67 -0.77 6.05 -4.94
C TYR A 67 -0.42 4.90 -5.88
N LEU A 68 -0.67 5.06 -7.19
CA LEU A 68 -0.28 4.07 -8.20
C LEU A 68 1.23 3.77 -8.16
N SER A 69 2.04 4.79 -7.92
CA SER A 69 3.50 4.70 -7.98
C SER A 69 4.10 4.05 -6.75
N ILE A 70 3.61 4.41 -5.56
CA ILE A 70 4.05 3.83 -4.29
C ILE A 70 3.57 2.37 -4.19
N PHE A 71 2.34 2.06 -4.62
CA PHE A 71 1.90 0.66 -4.67
C PHE A 71 2.75 -0.18 -5.61
N GLY A 72 2.97 0.28 -6.85
CA GLY A 72 3.88 -0.44 -7.75
C GLY A 72 5.30 -0.60 -7.19
N LEU A 73 5.76 0.31 -6.33
CA LEU A 73 7.05 0.22 -5.64
C LEU A 73 7.05 -0.81 -4.50
N VAL A 74 5.97 -0.93 -3.73
CA VAL A 74 5.89 -1.91 -2.65
C VAL A 74 5.74 -3.33 -3.19
N GLU A 75 4.92 -3.53 -4.22
CA GLU A 75 4.75 -4.86 -4.84
C GLU A 75 6.09 -5.41 -5.36
N GLU A 76 7.00 -4.53 -5.82
CA GLU A 76 8.33 -4.92 -6.31
C GLU A 76 9.26 -5.48 -5.22
N PHE A 77 8.98 -5.28 -3.93
CA PHE A 77 9.66 -6.00 -2.85
C PHE A 77 8.83 -7.13 -2.23
N ILE A 78 7.50 -7.06 -2.32
CA ILE A 78 6.60 -8.12 -1.83
C ILE A 78 6.76 -9.37 -2.69
N LEU A 79 6.74 -9.23 -4.03
CA LEU A 79 6.88 -10.34 -4.96
C LEU A 79 8.13 -11.22 -4.69
N PRO A 80 9.38 -10.68 -4.67
CA PRO A 80 10.55 -11.51 -4.38
C PRO A 80 10.53 -12.08 -2.95
N PHE A 81 9.96 -11.36 -1.97
CA PHE A 81 9.83 -11.87 -0.60
C PHE A 81 8.92 -13.12 -0.54
N VAL A 82 7.74 -13.06 -1.17
CA VAL A 82 6.79 -14.19 -1.24
C VAL A 82 7.39 -15.37 -2.02
N LEU A 83 8.08 -15.11 -3.14
CA LEU A 83 8.77 -16.15 -3.91
C LEU A 83 9.83 -16.89 -3.07
N ASP A 84 10.59 -16.17 -2.24
CA ASP A 84 11.56 -16.81 -1.34
C ASP A 84 10.86 -17.65 -0.26
N GLN A 85 9.66 -17.27 0.20
CA GLN A 85 8.86 -18.08 1.14
C GLN A 85 8.26 -19.34 0.50
N ALA A 86 7.93 -19.27 -0.79
CA ALA A 86 7.47 -20.41 -1.58
C ALA A 86 8.61 -21.43 -1.80
N ARG A 87 9.84 -20.95 -2.06
CA ARG A 87 11.00 -21.80 -2.35
C ARG A 87 11.30 -22.83 -1.26
N GLY A 88 11.09 -22.49 0.01
CA GLY A 88 11.35 -23.39 1.15
C GLY A 88 10.38 -24.57 1.29
N GLY A 89 9.31 -24.64 0.49
CA GLY A 89 8.16 -25.54 0.71
C GLY A 89 8.06 -26.81 -0.15
N ILE A 90 8.96 -27.02 -1.12
CA ILE A 90 8.83 -28.00 -2.23
C ILE A 90 8.66 -29.48 -1.78
N HIS A 91 8.84 -29.80 -0.50
CA HIS A 91 8.76 -31.17 0.03
C HIS A 91 7.82 -31.36 1.24
N GLY A 92 6.79 -30.52 1.41
CA GLY A 92 5.90 -30.58 2.58
C GLY A 92 4.41 -30.43 2.30
N ASP A 93 3.90 -29.21 2.42
CA ASP A 93 2.48 -28.85 2.34
C ASP A 93 2.12 -28.33 0.94
N GLU A 94 1.47 -29.18 0.14
CA GLU A 94 1.06 -28.87 -1.23
C GLU A 94 0.14 -27.64 -1.32
N TYR A 95 -0.69 -27.39 -0.30
CA TYR A 95 -1.60 -26.24 -0.31
C TYR A 95 -0.86 -24.96 0.03
N ARG A 96 0.12 -25.01 0.95
CA ARG A 96 0.98 -23.87 1.25
C ARG A 96 1.73 -23.42 0.00
N GLU A 97 2.41 -24.35 -0.68
CA GLU A 97 3.19 -24.01 -1.86
C GLU A 97 2.31 -23.40 -2.96
N ARG A 98 1.19 -24.06 -3.29
CA ARG A 98 0.27 -23.55 -4.31
C ARG A 98 -0.32 -22.19 -3.95
N ALA A 99 -0.70 -21.96 -2.68
CA ALA A 99 -1.24 -20.68 -2.26
C ALA A 99 -0.21 -19.55 -2.37
N LEU A 100 1.06 -19.80 -2.02
CA LEU A 100 2.12 -18.79 -2.14
C LEU A 100 2.53 -18.53 -3.59
N LEU A 101 2.45 -19.54 -4.47
CA LEU A 101 2.67 -19.35 -5.90
C LEU A 101 1.54 -18.56 -6.56
N GLU A 102 0.29 -18.79 -6.15
CA GLU A 102 -0.85 -17.97 -6.59
C GLU A 102 -0.69 -16.53 -6.13
N PHE A 103 -0.37 -16.31 -4.85
CA PHE A 103 -0.05 -14.99 -4.29
C PHE A 103 1.05 -14.28 -5.12
N ALA A 104 2.18 -14.94 -5.38
CA ALA A 104 3.23 -14.36 -6.20
C ALA A 104 2.78 -14.04 -7.65
N SER A 105 1.85 -14.81 -8.21
CA SER A 105 1.27 -14.54 -9.53
C SER A 105 0.35 -13.31 -9.49
N GLU A 106 -0.47 -13.18 -8.47
CA GLU A 106 -1.34 -12.01 -8.22
C GLU A 106 -0.51 -10.74 -8.04
N GLU A 107 0.55 -10.77 -7.24
CA GLU A 107 1.51 -9.68 -7.08
C GLU A 107 2.16 -9.21 -8.40
N GLY A 108 2.62 -10.17 -9.21
CA GLY A 108 3.15 -9.86 -10.54
C GLY A 108 2.11 -9.18 -11.45
N LYS A 109 0.84 -9.56 -11.31
CA LYS A 109 -0.28 -8.95 -12.02
C LYS A 109 -0.59 -7.55 -11.47
N HIS A 110 -0.47 -7.30 -10.17
CA HIS A 110 -0.65 -5.96 -9.57
C HIS A 110 0.44 -4.99 -10.00
N ILE A 111 1.70 -5.40 -10.06
CA ILE A 111 2.80 -4.59 -10.63
C ILE A 111 2.44 -4.15 -12.06
N HIS A 112 1.95 -5.08 -12.88
CA HIS A 112 1.52 -4.76 -14.25
C HIS A 112 0.31 -3.81 -14.25
N LEU A 113 -0.68 -4.06 -13.40
CA LEU A 113 -1.87 -3.24 -13.26
C LEU A 113 -1.53 -1.78 -12.91
N PHE A 114 -0.75 -1.55 -11.85
CA PHE A 114 -0.34 -0.22 -11.44
C PHE A 114 0.48 0.48 -12.53
N ARG A 115 1.39 -0.24 -13.20
CA ARG A 115 2.12 0.31 -14.34
C ARG A 115 1.20 0.82 -15.45
N ARG A 116 0.19 0.03 -15.84
CA ARG A 116 -0.75 0.41 -16.90
C ARG A 116 -1.61 1.61 -16.53
N PHE A 117 -2.04 1.72 -15.27
CA PHE A 117 -2.74 2.90 -14.77
C PHE A 117 -1.85 4.15 -14.70
N ARG A 118 -0.56 4.02 -14.36
CA ARG A 118 0.38 5.15 -14.42
C ARG A 118 0.62 5.63 -15.85
N GLU A 119 0.73 4.71 -16.80
CA GLU A 119 0.86 5.04 -18.23
C GLU A 119 -0.37 5.82 -18.73
N GLU A 120 -1.58 5.40 -18.35
CA GLU A 120 -2.83 6.12 -18.64
C GLU A 120 -2.85 7.50 -17.97
N PHE A 121 -2.43 7.59 -16.71
CA PHE A 121 -2.33 8.87 -16.00
C PHE A 121 -1.38 9.83 -16.73
N ALA A 122 -0.17 9.38 -17.08
CA ALA A 122 0.83 10.19 -17.74
C ALA A 122 0.38 10.67 -19.12
N ALA A 123 -0.37 9.84 -19.85
CA ALA A 123 -0.94 10.21 -21.15
C ALA A 123 -2.02 11.29 -21.04
N GLY A 124 -2.80 11.30 -19.96
CA GLY A 124 -3.96 12.18 -19.80
C GLY A 124 -3.75 13.45 -18.95
N PHE A 125 -2.85 13.41 -17.94
CA PHE A 125 -2.74 14.49 -16.94
C PHE A 125 -2.03 15.74 -17.48
N GLY A 126 -1.10 15.57 -18.44
CA GLY A 126 -0.41 16.67 -19.12
C GLY A 126 0.77 17.29 -18.37
N VAL A 127 1.10 16.80 -17.18
CA VAL A 127 2.29 17.20 -16.40
C VAL A 127 2.98 15.98 -15.81
N ASP A 128 4.30 15.91 -15.97
CA ASP A 128 5.11 14.90 -15.28
C ASP A 128 5.03 15.09 -13.77
N CYS A 129 4.71 14.01 -13.06
CA CYS A 129 4.68 13.96 -11.60
C CYS A 129 5.83 13.06 -11.12
N GLU A 130 6.82 13.66 -10.45
CA GLU A 130 7.96 12.92 -9.90
C GLU A 130 7.53 12.01 -8.74
N VAL A 131 8.25 10.90 -8.58
CA VAL A 131 7.96 9.90 -7.53
C VAL A 131 9.23 9.37 -6.91
N ILE A 132 9.15 9.00 -5.62
CA ILE A 132 10.26 8.36 -4.90
C ILE A 132 10.65 7.01 -5.52
N GLY A 133 11.94 6.67 -5.42
CA GLY A 133 12.51 5.47 -6.03
C GLY A 133 14.03 5.59 -6.23
N PRO A 134 14.63 4.77 -7.11
CA PRO A 134 13.98 3.78 -7.95
C PRO A 134 13.48 2.56 -7.15
N PRO A 135 12.45 1.84 -7.64
CA PRO A 135 11.90 0.66 -6.95
C PRO A 135 12.94 -0.37 -6.55
N GLU A 136 13.94 -0.65 -7.41
CA GLU A 136 14.96 -1.64 -7.08
C GLU A 136 15.84 -1.25 -5.88
N ALA A 137 16.05 0.06 -5.65
CA ALA A 137 16.84 0.53 -4.51
C ALA A 137 16.05 0.39 -3.21
N VAL A 138 14.75 0.70 -3.25
CA VAL A 138 13.84 0.51 -2.12
C VAL A 138 13.71 -0.96 -1.78
N ALA A 139 13.47 -1.82 -2.78
CA ALA A 139 13.38 -3.26 -2.58
C ALA A 139 14.65 -3.84 -1.95
N ARG A 140 15.84 -3.46 -2.44
CA ARG A 140 17.11 -3.89 -1.82
C ARG A 140 17.22 -3.44 -0.36
N HIS A 141 16.80 -2.23 -0.03
CA HIS A 141 16.86 -1.73 1.34
C HIS A 141 15.90 -2.50 2.25
N VAL A 142 14.63 -2.64 1.83
CA VAL A 142 13.61 -3.37 2.59
C VAL A 142 14.04 -4.81 2.83
N LEU A 143 14.42 -5.53 1.76
CA LEU A 143 14.81 -6.93 1.82
C LEU A 143 16.14 -7.20 2.56
N SER A 144 16.90 -6.15 2.90
CA SER A 144 18.12 -6.29 3.73
C SER A 144 17.84 -6.37 5.24
N HIS A 145 16.60 -6.09 5.66
CA HIS A 145 16.19 -6.16 7.06
C HIS A 145 15.93 -7.60 7.52
N PRO A 146 15.84 -7.87 8.84
CA PRO A 146 15.44 -9.18 9.34
C PRO A 146 14.15 -9.68 8.67
N ILE A 147 14.09 -10.96 8.35
CA ILE A 147 12.97 -11.54 7.59
C ILE A 147 11.60 -11.26 8.21
N LEU A 148 11.52 -11.23 9.55
CA LEU A 148 10.29 -10.90 10.27
C LEU A 148 9.91 -9.41 10.12
N SER A 149 10.88 -8.50 9.98
CA SER A 149 10.60 -7.09 9.71
C SER A 149 9.91 -6.90 8.36
N VAL A 150 10.40 -7.61 7.33
CA VAL A 150 9.79 -7.60 6.00
C VAL A 150 8.41 -8.25 6.06
N ALA A 151 8.27 -9.41 6.72
CA ALA A 151 6.99 -10.09 6.87
C ALA A 151 5.92 -9.22 7.56
N LEU A 152 6.30 -8.48 8.61
CA LEU A 152 5.40 -7.56 9.30
C LEU A 152 5.04 -6.35 8.44
N LEU A 153 5.97 -5.85 7.63
CA LEU A 153 5.69 -4.76 6.70
C LEU A 153 4.74 -5.21 5.58
N THR A 154 4.95 -6.39 4.99
CA THR A 154 4.03 -6.97 4.00
C THR A 154 2.64 -7.15 4.62
N LEU A 155 2.53 -7.83 5.77
CA LEU A 155 1.25 -8.02 6.47
C LEU A 155 0.54 -6.70 6.79
N HIS A 156 1.30 -5.66 7.17
CA HIS A 156 0.76 -4.31 7.36
C HIS A 156 0.12 -3.79 6.06
N ILE A 157 0.84 -3.84 4.95
CA ILE A 157 0.43 -3.33 3.64
C ILE A 157 -0.84 -4.04 3.17
N GLU A 158 -0.91 -5.35 3.33
CA GLU A 158 -2.09 -6.14 2.98
C GLU A 158 -3.35 -5.69 3.72
N TRP A 159 -3.25 -5.56 5.05
CA TRP A 159 -4.36 -5.09 5.87
C TRP A 159 -4.70 -3.61 5.64
N MET A 160 -3.72 -2.80 5.25
CA MET A 160 -3.92 -1.42 4.84
C MET A 160 -4.79 -1.34 3.59
N VAL A 161 -4.54 -2.16 2.56
CA VAL A 161 -5.37 -2.19 1.34
C VAL A 161 -6.80 -2.60 1.67
N GLN A 162 -6.99 -3.60 2.55
CA GLN A 162 -8.32 -3.99 3.03
C GLN A 162 -9.08 -2.81 3.64
N ARG A 163 -8.44 -2.05 4.52
CA ARG A 163 -9.02 -0.85 5.13
C ARG A 163 -9.34 0.24 4.11
N HIS A 164 -8.41 0.52 3.18
CA HIS A 164 -8.60 1.56 2.17
C HIS A 164 -9.89 1.32 1.38
N PHE A 165 -10.10 0.09 0.91
CA PHE A 165 -11.29 -0.18 0.12
C PHE A 165 -12.58 -0.15 0.95
N GLN A 166 -12.61 -0.90 2.05
CA GLN A 166 -13.81 -1.12 2.86
C GLN A 166 -14.30 0.15 3.56
N GLU A 167 -13.38 0.94 4.13
CA GLU A 167 -13.75 2.11 4.92
C GLU A 167 -13.86 3.38 4.08
N SER A 168 -13.23 3.43 2.89
CA SER A 168 -13.09 4.69 2.15
C SER A 168 -13.56 4.67 0.70
N VAL A 169 -13.52 3.54 -0.01
CA VAL A 169 -13.76 3.50 -1.47
C VAL A 169 -15.10 2.89 -1.82
N GLN A 170 -15.52 1.83 -1.12
CA GLN A 170 -16.66 0.98 -1.49
C GLN A 170 -17.93 1.80 -1.77
N GLU A 171 -18.29 2.70 -0.87
CA GLU A 171 -19.54 3.48 -0.94
C GLU A 171 -19.36 4.87 -1.59
N ASP A 172 -18.13 5.27 -1.96
CA ASP A 172 -17.88 6.58 -2.56
C ASP A 172 -18.18 6.55 -4.06
N ALA A 173 -19.34 7.10 -4.45
CA ALA A 173 -19.77 7.21 -5.85
C ALA A 173 -19.22 8.46 -6.57
N SER A 174 -18.45 9.30 -5.88
CA SER A 174 -17.87 10.52 -6.46
C SER A 174 -16.56 10.28 -7.22
N LEU A 175 -15.89 9.16 -6.92
CA LEU A 175 -14.59 8.79 -7.50
C LEU A 175 -14.69 8.49 -8.99
N ASP A 176 -13.56 8.64 -9.69
CA ASP A 176 -13.36 8.10 -11.03
C ASP A 176 -13.69 6.60 -11.05
N ALA A 177 -14.52 6.20 -12.01
CA ALA A 177 -15.03 4.84 -12.09
C ALA A 177 -13.89 3.84 -12.37
N GLN A 178 -12.89 4.22 -13.18
CA GLN A 178 -11.79 3.33 -13.53
C GLN A 178 -10.80 3.17 -12.37
N PHE A 179 -10.48 4.24 -11.66
CA PHE A 179 -9.66 4.18 -10.45
C PHE A 179 -10.35 3.40 -9.33
N LYS A 180 -11.67 3.58 -9.15
CA LYS A 180 -12.44 2.75 -8.22
C LYS A 180 -12.43 1.26 -8.63
N ASN A 181 -12.51 0.99 -9.93
CA ASN A 181 -12.47 -0.37 -10.47
C ASN A 181 -11.10 -1.04 -10.26
N LEU A 182 -10.01 -0.29 -10.42
CA LEU A 182 -8.66 -0.70 -10.02
C LEU A 182 -8.61 -1.12 -8.55
N LEU A 183 -9.06 -0.23 -7.64
CA LEU A 183 -8.99 -0.48 -6.20
C LEU A 183 -9.86 -1.67 -5.78
N LEU A 184 -11.02 -1.87 -6.44
CA LEU A 184 -11.88 -3.04 -6.21
C LEU A 184 -11.16 -4.35 -6.54
N HIS A 185 -10.53 -4.43 -7.72
CA HIS A 185 -9.90 -5.68 -8.17
C HIS A 185 -8.61 -5.99 -7.44
N HIS A 186 -7.84 -4.98 -7.06
CA HIS A 186 -6.69 -5.13 -6.16
C HIS A 186 -7.17 -5.65 -4.78
N TRP A 187 -8.13 -4.95 -4.16
CA TRP A 187 -8.69 -5.33 -2.86
C TRP A 187 -9.24 -6.77 -2.80
N MET A 188 -9.87 -7.24 -3.88
CA MET A 188 -10.44 -8.57 -3.95
C MET A 188 -9.39 -9.68 -3.74
N GLU A 189 -8.15 -9.46 -4.18
CA GLU A 189 -7.04 -10.43 -4.09
C GLU A 189 -6.26 -10.26 -2.78
N GLU A 190 -6.07 -9.01 -2.32
CA GLU A 190 -5.36 -8.71 -1.06
C GLU A 190 -5.97 -9.35 0.20
N LEU A 191 -7.25 -9.78 0.17
CA LEU A 191 -7.85 -10.43 1.35
C LEU A 191 -7.18 -11.79 1.63
N GLN A 192 -6.80 -12.50 0.57
CA GLN A 192 -6.17 -13.80 0.62
C GLN A 192 -4.70 -13.60 1.01
N HIS A 193 -4.06 -12.58 0.44
CA HIS A 193 -2.69 -12.18 0.77
C HIS A 193 -2.55 -11.86 2.26
N ALA A 194 -3.41 -11.00 2.82
CA ALA A 194 -3.42 -10.65 4.25
C ALA A 194 -3.51 -11.89 5.17
N GLN A 195 -4.31 -12.87 4.77
CA GLN A 195 -4.48 -14.13 5.50
C GLN A 195 -3.28 -15.06 5.35
N LEU A 196 -2.72 -15.15 4.14
CA LEU A 196 -1.51 -15.93 3.86
C LEU A 196 -0.31 -15.36 4.62
N ASP A 197 -0.12 -14.05 4.62
CA ASP A 197 0.93 -13.38 5.39
C ASP A 197 0.79 -13.63 6.89
N THR A 198 -0.44 -13.61 7.41
CA THR A 198 -0.68 -13.94 8.81
C THR A 198 -0.18 -15.37 9.12
N LEU A 199 -0.50 -16.35 8.26
CA LEU A 199 -0.02 -17.72 8.38
C LEU A 199 1.50 -17.82 8.20
N MET A 200 2.10 -17.00 7.32
CA MET A 200 3.55 -16.96 7.12
C MET A 200 4.27 -16.44 8.36
N VAL A 201 3.81 -15.32 8.93
CA VAL A 201 4.37 -14.75 10.16
C VAL A 201 4.29 -15.78 11.30
N GLU A 202 3.14 -16.43 11.48
CA GLU A 202 2.99 -17.47 12.50
C GLU A 202 3.93 -18.66 12.30
N ALA A 203 4.15 -19.08 11.05
CA ALA A 203 5.07 -20.16 10.74
C ALA A 203 6.52 -19.77 11.03
N MET A 204 6.92 -18.55 10.65
CA MET A 204 8.28 -18.03 10.87
C MET A 204 8.63 -17.96 12.36
N VAL A 205 7.75 -17.41 13.19
CA VAL A 205 8.07 -17.15 14.61
C VAL A 205 8.18 -18.41 15.46
N LYS A 206 7.65 -19.56 15.02
CA LYS A 206 7.76 -20.84 15.75
C LYS A 206 9.21 -21.28 15.96
N GLU A 207 10.07 -20.95 15.01
CA GLU A 207 11.48 -21.36 14.99
C GLU A 207 12.42 -20.21 15.42
N MET A 208 11.88 -19.03 15.77
CA MET A 208 12.66 -17.84 16.13
C MET A 208 12.91 -17.76 17.64
N SER A 209 14.09 -17.25 18.02
CA SER A 209 14.34 -16.90 19.41
C SER A 209 13.62 -15.60 19.81
N PRO A 210 13.41 -15.32 21.10
CA PRO A 210 12.87 -14.04 21.55
C PRO A 210 13.67 -12.84 21.06
N ALA A 211 15.00 -12.96 20.95
CA ALA A 211 15.88 -11.90 20.47
C ALA A 211 15.69 -11.64 18.96
N ASP A 212 15.47 -12.70 18.17
CA ASP A 212 15.18 -12.55 16.73
C ASP A 212 13.82 -11.89 16.50
N ILE A 213 12.82 -12.20 17.34
CA ILE A 213 11.51 -11.54 17.30
C ILE A 213 11.64 -10.06 17.64
N GLU A 214 12.38 -9.73 18.70
CA GLU A 214 12.65 -8.34 19.09
C GLU A 214 13.35 -7.56 17.97
N ALA A 215 14.40 -8.15 17.36
CA ALA A 215 15.09 -7.56 16.22
C ALA A 215 14.15 -7.37 15.01
N GLY A 216 13.27 -8.34 14.75
CA GLY A 216 12.26 -8.26 13.69
C GLY A 216 11.28 -7.10 13.88
N VAL A 217 10.76 -6.93 15.10
CA VAL A 217 9.86 -5.83 15.45
C VAL A 217 10.59 -4.47 15.37
N ALA A 218 11.81 -4.39 15.87
CA ALA A 218 12.63 -3.17 15.78
C ALA A 218 12.91 -2.79 14.32
N GLY A 219 13.25 -3.77 13.47
CA GLY A 219 13.45 -3.53 12.04
C GLY A 219 12.17 -3.10 11.31
N TYR A 220 10.99 -3.62 11.70
CA TYR A 220 9.71 -3.13 11.17
C TYR A 220 9.48 -1.64 11.49
N VAL A 221 9.80 -1.21 12.71
CA VAL A 221 9.73 0.22 13.08
C VAL A 221 10.70 1.06 12.24
N ALA A 222 11.94 0.58 12.05
CA ALA A 222 12.92 1.26 11.22
C ALA A 222 12.44 1.40 9.77
N LEU A 223 11.82 0.36 9.20
CA LEU A 223 11.20 0.41 7.88
C LEU A 223 10.05 1.43 7.81
N GLY A 224 9.23 1.53 8.87
CA GLY A 224 8.20 2.57 8.98
C GLY A 224 8.78 3.99 8.95
N SER A 225 9.90 4.24 9.64
CA SER A 225 10.61 5.53 9.57
C SER A 225 11.20 5.80 8.19
N PHE A 226 11.80 4.78 7.56
CA PHE A 226 12.31 4.88 6.20
C PHE A 226 11.20 5.24 5.18
N LEU A 227 10.02 4.62 5.31
CA LEU A 227 8.86 4.98 4.49
C LEU A 227 8.41 6.41 4.75
N ASP A 228 8.32 6.85 6.01
CA ASP A 228 7.93 8.21 6.37
C ASP A 228 8.83 9.29 5.76
N GLU A 229 10.15 9.06 5.75
CA GLU A 229 11.12 9.94 5.09
C GLU A 229 10.87 10.01 3.57
N GLY A 230 10.61 8.86 2.93
CA GLY A 230 10.21 8.80 1.52
C GLY A 230 8.92 9.56 1.25
N LEU A 231 7.90 9.41 2.11
CA LEU A 231 6.62 10.10 1.97
C LEU A 231 6.74 11.63 2.15
N GLN A 232 7.67 12.08 3.01
CA GLN A 232 8.00 13.49 3.12
C GLN A 232 8.57 14.03 1.80
N GLN A 233 9.50 13.29 1.18
CA GLN A 233 10.04 13.65 -0.14
C GLN A 233 8.96 13.61 -1.23
N GLN A 234 8.09 12.60 -1.25
CA GLN A 234 6.99 12.51 -2.20
C GLN A 234 6.08 13.74 -2.11
N THR A 235 5.82 14.22 -0.89
CA THR A 235 4.99 15.42 -0.68
C THR A 235 5.60 16.68 -1.33
N GLN A 236 6.93 16.77 -1.41
CA GLN A 236 7.61 17.86 -2.14
C GLN A 236 7.40 17.72 -3.66
N PHE A 237 7.49 16.51 -4.20
CA PHE A 237 7.22 16.25 -5.61
C PHE A 237 5.76 16.55 -5.97
N ASP A 238 4.82 16.16 -5.12
CA ASP A 238 3.40 16.42 -5.31
C ASP A 238 3.11 17.93 -5.31
N LEU A 239 3.75 18.71 -4.42
CA LEU A 239 3.64 20.16 -4.42
C LEU A 239 4.18 20.77 -5.73
N ALA A 240 5.34 20.32 -6.20
CA ALA A 240 5.93 20.82 -7.44
C ALA A 240 5.05 20.51 -8.66
N ALA A 241 4.53 19.28 -8.74
CA ALA A 241 3.58 18.87 -9.77
C ALA A 241 2.28 19.71 -9.70
N PHE A 242 1.78 19.99 -8.49
CA PHE A 242 0.59 20.79 -8.28
C PHE A 242 0.76 22.23 -8.80
N GLU A 243 1.86 22.91 -8.44
CA GLU A 243 2.11 24.28 -8.90
C GLU A 243 2.28 24.34 -10.42
N LYS A 244 2.90 23.32 -11.03
CA LYS A 244 3.05 23.20 -12.48
C LYS A 244 1.71 22.95 -13.18
N ALA A 245 0.91 22.00 -12.69
CA ALA A 245 -0.38 21.63 -13.30
C ALA A 245 -1.42 22.74 -13.21
N THR A 246 -1.41 23.51 -12.12
CA THR A 246 -2.40 24.59 -11.90
C THR A 246 -1.91 25.97 -12.36
N SER A 247 -0.63 26.09 -12.73
CA SER A 247 0.05 27.39 -12.92
C SER A 247 -0.06 28.33 -11.71
N ARG A 248 -0.33 27.77 -10.51
CA ARG A 248 -0.51 28.51 -9.27
C ARG A 248 0.82 28.64 -8.54
N SER A 249 1.19 29.87 -8.20
CA SER A 249 2.31 30.11 -7.27
C SER A 249 1.80 30.28 -5.84
N LEU A 250 1.94 29.26 -5.01
CA LEU A 250 1.59 29.34 -3.60
C LEU A 250 2.61 30.23 -2.85
N ASN A 251 2.14 31.00 -1.88
CA ASN A 251 3.05 31.73 -0.99
C ASN A 251 3.70 30.76 0.03
N SER A 252 4.68 31.24 0.79
CA SER A 252 5.43 30.41 1.74
C SER A 252 4.53 29.71 2.78
N ASP A 253 3.52 30.40 3.32
CA ASP A 253 2.61 29.85 4.31
C ASP A 253 1.69 28.77 3.70
N GLN A 254 1.20 28.99 2.48
CA GLN A 254 0.39 28.04 1.73
C GLN A 254 1.19 26.78 1.39
N ARG A 255 2.46 26.91 0.96
CA ARG A 255 3.35 25.77 0.71
C ARG A 255 3.60 24.97 1.97
N ALA A 256 3.98 25.64 3.06
CA ALA A 256 4.21 24.98 4.35
C ALA A 256 2.96 24.21 4.82
N ARG A 257 1.79 24.83 4.70
CA ARG A 257 0.52 24.19 5.08
C ARG A 257 0.15 23.02 4.17
N LEU A 258 0.37 23.13 2.86
CA LEU A 258 0.13 22.02 1.93
C LEU A 258 1.02 20.83 2.29
N LEU A 259 2.33 21.07 2.47
CA LEU A 259 3.30 20.03 2.81
C LEU A 259 2.95 19.34 4.13
N GLU A 260 2.60 20.10 5.17
CA GLU A 260 2.17 19.55 6.46
C GLU A 260 0.95 18.63 6.32
N VAL A 261 -0.12 19.12 5.68
CA VAL A 261 -1.37 18.37 5.54
C VAL A 261 -1.18 17.13 4.67
N GLN A 262 -0.47 17.27 3.55
CA GLN A 262 -0.28 16.18 2.60
C GLN A 262 0.71 15.14 3.09
N HIS A 263 1.74 15.53 3.85
CA HIS A 263 2.62 14.56 4.52
C HIS A 263 1.83 13.77 5.56
N GLN A 264 0.99 14.42 6.38
CA GLN A 264 0.12 13.69 7.32
C GLN A 264 -0.87 12.78 6.60
N ALA A 265 -1.41 13.19 5.45
CA ALA A 265 -2.28 12.35 4.62
C ALA A 265 -1.55 11.12 4.08
N ASN A 266 -0.29 11.28 3.63
CA ASN A 266 0.58 10.18 3.23
C ASN A 266 0.87 9.23 4.40
N ARG A 267 1.19 9.78 5.59
CA ARG A 267 1.42 8.99 6.81
C ARG A 267 0.20 8.14 7.16
N TRP A 268 -1.00 8.72 7.11
CA TRP A 268 -2.23 7.95 7.30
C TRP A 268 -2.38 6.87 6.24
N THR A 269 -2.21 7.22 4.97
CA THR A 269 -2.43 6.30 3.84
C THR A 269 -1.49 5.10 3.88
N TYR A 270 -0.19 5.28 4.14
CA TYR A 270 0.80 4.20 3.96
C TYR A 270 1.38 3.63 5.25
N ILE A 271 1.07 4.25 6.40
CA ILE A 271 1.63 3.82 7.70
C ILE A 271 0.51 3.68 8.72
N GLY A 272 -0.24 4.75 9.00
CA GLY A 272 -1.24 4.77 10.06
C GLY A 272 -2.37 3.77 9.82
N SER A 273 -2.87 3.66 8.59
CA SER A 273 -4.00 2.80 8.22
C SER A 273 -3.67 1.31 8.33
N GLY A 274 -2.45 0.85 8.03
CA GLY A 274 -2.09 -0.56 8.25
C GLY A 274 -1.56 -0.84 9.65
N MET A 275 -0.73 0.05 10.20
CA MET A 275 -0.13 -0.07 11.55
C MET A 275 -1.21 -0.17 12.64
N SER A 276 -2.32 0.53 12.47
CA SER A 276 -3.44 0.53 13.40
C SER A 276 -4.55 -0.46 13.02
N HIS A 277 -4.33 -1.30 12.01
CA HIS A 277 -5.33 -2.27 11.61
C HIS A 277 -5.50 -3.33 12.71
N PRO A 278 -6.74 -3.65 13.16
CA PRO A 278 -6.97 -4.57 14.26
C PRO A 278 -6.35 -5.94 14.04
N LYS A 279 -6.35 -6.45 12.79
CA LYS A 279 -5.77 -7.75 12.46
C LYS A 279 -4.24 -7.74 12.48
N PHE A 280 -3.62 -6.65 12.02
CA PHE A 280 -2.18 -6.48 12.15
C PHE A 280 -1.75 -6.44 13.64
N LEU A 281 -2.45 -5.64 14.46
CA LEU A 281 -2.20 -5.54 15.89
C LEU A 281 -2.48 -6.86 16.64
N GLU A 282 -3.48 -7.62 16.21
CA GLU A 282 -3.76 -8.97 16.72
C GLU A 282 -2.56 -9.90 16.48
N THR A 283 -2.07 -10.00 15.25
CA THR A 283 -0.90 -10.82 14.91
C THR A 283 0.35 -10.35 15.63
N LEU A 284 0.64 -9.04 15.63
CA LEU A 284 1.78 -8.48 16.34
C LEU A 284 1.72 -8.77 17.84
N GLY A 285 0.54 -8.64 18.47
CA GLY A 285 0.37 -8.92 19.90
C GLY A 285 0.56 -10.38 20.28
N GLN A 286 0.31 -11.31 19.37
CA GLN A 286 0.54 -12.74 19.59
C GLN A 286 2.04 -13.09 19.57
N ILE A 287 2.84 -12.36 18.78
CA ILE A 287 4.29 -12.59 18.67
C ILE A 287 5.10 -11.72 19.65
N SER A 288 4.62 -10.52 19.96
CA SER A 288 5.26 -9.57 20.87
C SER A 288 4.24 -8.61 21.47
N ALA A 289 3.82 -8.89 22.71
CA ALA A 289 2.92 -8.00 23.45
C ALA A 289 3.52 -6.60 23.66
N ASP A 290 4.85 -6.51 23.80
CA ASP A 290 5.58 -5.27 23.97
C ASP A 290 5.66 -4.50 22.65
N GLY A 291 5.92 -5.21 21.55
CA GLY A 291 5.87 -4.67 20.19
C GLY A 291 4.51 -4.07 19.87
N ARG A 292 3.41 -4.77 20.18
CA ARG A 292 2.06 -4.24 20.03
C ARG A 292 1.85 -2.93 20.81
N ARG A 293 2.21 -2.89 22.09
CA ARG A 293 2.04 -1.68 22.91
C ARG A 293 2.84 -0.49 22.36
N MET A 294 4.07 -0.74 21.91
CA MET A 294 4.90 0.28 21.27
C MET A 294 4.22 0.84 20.00
N ILE A 295 3.69 -0.04 19.15
CA ILE A 295 3.01 0.36 17.92
C ILE A 295 1.70 1.11 18.19
N GLU A 296 0.90 0.68 19.16
CA GLU A 296 -0.31 1.38 19.59
C GLU A 296 0.01 2.79 20.11
N GLN A 297 1.14 2.97 20.80
CA GLN A 297 1.60 4.28 21.28
C GLN A 297 2.11 5.20 20.15
N ALA A 298 2.73 4.63 19.11
CA ALA A 298 3.25 5.39 17.96
C ALA A 298 2.16 5.78 16.95
N THR A 299 1.10 4.97 16.84
CA THR A 299 0.01 5.13 15.86
C THR A 299 -0.57 6.54 15.76
N PRO A 300 -0.86 7.27 16.86
CA PRO A 300 -1.46 8.60 16.78
C PRO A 300 -0.63 9.62 15.98
N SER A 301 0.68 9.43 15.86
CA SER A 301 1.56 10.29 15.04
C SER A 301 1.34 10.10 13.53
N TYR A 302 0.70 9.01 13.11
CA TYR A 302 0.43 8.66 11.71
C TYR A 302 -1.07 8.71 11.37
N SER A 303 -1.93 9.19 12.29
CA SER A 303 -3.40 9.25 12.09
C SER A 303 -3.89 10.57 11.49
#